data_AF-A0A5B8C2G4-F1
#
_entry.id   AF-A0A5B8C2G4-F1
#
_cell.length_a   1.000
_cell.length_b   1.000
_cell.length_c   1.000
_cell.angle_alpha   90.00
_cell.angle_beta   90.00
_cell.angle_gamma   90.00
#
_symmetry.space_group_name_H-M   'P 1'
#
loop_
_entity.id
_entity.type
_entity.pdbx_description
1 polymer ?
#
loop_
_entity_poly.entity_id
_entity_poly.type
_entity_poly.pdbx_seq_one_letter_code
_entity_poly.pdbx_strand_id
1 'polypeptide(L)'
;MTGVPEAWGGLRPVDVYVPVALAAAIASPALTTLPVALATYRQQGVFRRLSTTPMRPQAVLTAHVVINVAALALAAVLALAVAGMVFATPGPGQVATAVLAFGLGAAAMFGVGLLVAARARKGATAASMGMLLYFPMLFLAGMWTPGPAMPAAVAAVAAWTPLGAATQALTAAWFTDSFPALQLIVLAGWVVVLYPLAARLFRWS
;
A
#
# COMPACT_ATOMS: atom_id res chain seq x y z
N MET A 1 15.78 -32.59 5.08
CA MET A 1 16.01 -31.14 4.86
C MET A 1 15.86 -30.90 3.37
N THR A 2 14.66 -30.52 2.95
CA THR A 2 14.19 -30.53 1.56
C THR A 2 14.64 -29.29 0.80
N GLY A 3 15.13 -29.52 -0.42
CA GLY A 3 15.74 -28.54 -1.30
C GLY A 3 14.93 -27.26 -1.46
N VAL A 4 15.51 -26.16 -0.98
CA VAL A 4 15.13 -24.82 -1.41
C VAL A 4 15.77 -24.63 -2.79
N PRO A 5 15.02 -24.24 -3.84
CA PRO A 5 15.59 -24.04 -5.17
C PRO A 5 16.81 -23.08 -5.12
N GLU A 6 17.85 -23.37 -5.89
CA GLU A 6 19.05 -22.51 -6.04
C GLU A 6 18.72 -21.04 -6.39
N ALA A 7 17.52 -20.80 -6.93
CA ALA A 7 16.97 -19.49 -7.25
C ALA A 7 16.95 -18.48 -6.06
N TRP A 8 16.99 -18.95 -4.82
CA TRP A 8 16.87 -18.10 -3.63
C TRP A 8 18.23 -17.76 -2.98
N GLY A 9 19.36 -18.20 -3.55
CA GLY A 9 20.70 -17.76 -3.12
C GLY A 9 21.03 -18.02 -1.64
N GLY A 10 20.41 -19.02 -1.01
CA GLY A 10 20.58 -19.32 0.42
C GLY A 10 19.67 -18.52 1.37
N LEU A 11 18.81 -17.64 0.87
CA LEU A 11 17.80 -16.94 1.68
C LEU A 11 16.63 -17.87 2.02
N ARG A 12 16.11 -17.75 3.24
CA ARG A 12 14.94 -18.54 3.65
C ARG A 12 13.69 -17.95 2.99
N PRO A 13 12.69 -18.77 2.64
CA PRO A 13 11.45 -18.28 2.04
C PRO A 13 10.82 -17.13 2.84
N VAL A 14 10.84 -17.21 4.18
CA VAL A 14 10.29 -16.16 5.06
C VAL A 14 10.94 -14.78 4.85
N ASP A 15 12.24 -14.74 4.56
CA ASP A 15 12.98 -13.48 4.42
C ASP A 15 12.53 -12.74 3.14
N VAL A 16 12.29 -13.49 2.07
CA VAL A 16 11.90 -12.93 0.76
C VAL A 16 10.44 -12.44 0.74
N TYR A 17 9.62 -12.94 1.65
CA TYR A 17 8.24 -12.49 1.80
C TYR A 17 8.11 -11.18 2.60
N VAL A 18 9.15 -10.70 3.29
CA VAL A 18 9.04 -9.47 4.12
C VAL A 18 8.62 -8.23 3.29
N PRO A 19 9.27 -7.88 2.17
CA PRO A 19 8.84 -6.74 1.35
C PRO A 19 7.41 -6.89 0.80
N VAL A 20 7.04 -8.12 0.45
CA VAL A 20 5.72 -8.47 -0.10
C VAL A 20 4.63 -8.36 0.96
N ALA A 21 4.93 -8.79 2.20
CA ALA A 21 4.03 -8.66 3.33
C ALA A 21 3.81 -7.19 3.70
N LEU A 22 4.87 -6.36 3.67
CA LEU A 22 4.74 -4.91 3.87
C LEU A 22 3.88 -4.27 2.78
N ALA A 23 4.05 -4.66 1.52
CA ALA A 23 3.18 -4.20 0.43
C ALA A 23 1.72 -4.61 0.65
N ALA A 24 1.45 -5.86 1.02
CA ALA A 24 0.10 -6.31 1.34
C ALA A 24 -0.51 -5.55 2.54
N ALA A 25 0.31 -5.25 3.55
CA ALA A 25 -0.08 -4.44 4.70
C ALA A 25 -0.44 -3.00 4.31
N ILE A 26 0.25 -2.42 3.32
CA ILE A 26 -0.11 -1.11 2.74
C ILE A 26 -1.45 -1.21 1.98
N ALA A 27 -1.60 -2.23 1.13
CA ALA A 27 -2.76 -2.37 0.25
C ALA A 27 -4.07 -2.62 1.00
N SER A 28 -4.01 -3.36 2.10
CA SER A 28 -5.17 -3.76 2.90
C SER A 28 -6.02 -2.57 3.36
N PRO A 29 -5.52 -1.64 4.19
CA PRO A 29 -6.29 -0.48 4.63
C PRO A 29 -6.60 0.48 3.49
N ALA A 30 -5.69 0.62 2.51
CA ALA A 30 -5.85 1.53 1.39
C ALA A 30 -7.04 1.17 0.48
N LEU A 31 -7.30 -0.12 0.23
CA LEU A 31 -8.35 -0.57 -0.69
C LEU A 31 -9.59 -1.14 0.01
N THR A 32 -9.50 -1.59 1.26
CA THR A 32 -10.64 -2.25 1.93
C THR A 32 -11.27 -1.38 3.02
N THR A 33 -10.48 -0.66 3.81
CA THR A 33 -10.98 0.09 4.97
C THR A 33 -11.33 1.52 4.59
N LEU A 34 -10.37 2.26 4.04
CA LEU A 34 -10.51 3.68 3.72
C LEU A 34 -11.65 3.98 2.74
N PRO A 35 -11.74 3.32 1.55
CA PRO A 35 -12.77 3.68 0.58
C PRO A 35 -14.18 3.34 1.07
N VAL A 36 -14.32 2.25 1.82
CA VAL A 36 -15.60 1.82 2.39
C VAL A 36 -16.06 2.78 3.47
N ALA A 37 -15.18 3.18 4.38
CA ALA A 37 -15.49 4.16 5.42
C ALA A 37 -15.93 5.50 4.82
N LEU A 38 -15.17 6.03 3.84
CA LEU A 38 -15.48 7.30 3.19
C LEU A 38 -16.79 7.25 2.41
N ALA A 39 -17.06 6.18 1.65
CA ALA A 39 -18.30 6.02 0.93
C ALA A 39 -19.50 5.86 1.89
N THR A 40 -19.32 5.16 3.01
CA THR A 40 -20.36 4.98 4.03
C THR A 40 -20.72 6.30 4.72
N TYR A 41 -19.72 7.12 5.07
CA TYR A 41 -19.96 8.46 5.65
C TYR A 41 -20.70 9.40 4.69
N ARG A 42 -20.41 9.30 3.39
CA ARG A 42 -21.18 10.02 2.36
C ARG A 42 -22.64 9.54 2.31
N GLN A 43 -22.87 8.24 2.26
CA GLN A 43 -24.22 7.68 2.22
C GLN A 43 -25.09 8.08 3.42
N GLN A 44 -24.50 8.05 4.61
CA GLN A 44 -25.22 8.33 5.84
C GLN A 44 -25.50 9.83 6.06
N GLY A 45 -25.08 10.69 5.13
CA GLY A 45 -25.23 12.14 5.27
C GLY A 45 -24.51 12.69 6.52
N VAL A 46 -23.53 11.94 7.05
CA VAL A 46 -22.80 12.29 8.28
C VAL A 46 -22.13 13.65 8.11
N PHE A 47 -21.66 13.98 6.91
CA PHE A 47 -21.14 15.30 6.59
C PHE A 47 -22.17 16.43 6.68
N ARG A 48 -23.43 16.16 6.36
CA ARG A 48 -24.56 17.13 6.42
C ARG A 48 -25.09 17.32 7.84
N ARG A 49 -24.91 16.32 8.72
CA ARG A 49 -25.20 16.40 10.15
C ARG A 49 -24.04 16.97 10.97
N LEU A 50 -22.80 16.74 10.54
CA LEU A 50 -21.61 17.38 11.12
C LEU A 50 -21.56 18.87 10.77
N SER A 51 -22.07 19.30 9.61
CA SER A 51 -22.15 20.73 9.27
C SER A 51 -23.09 21.55 10.16
N THR A 52 -23.97 20.91 10.93
CA THR A 52 -24.85 21.58 11.91
C THR A 52 -24.26 21.58 13.32
N THR A 53 -23.06 21.04 13.51
CA THR A 53 -22.25 21.14 14.74
C THR A 53 -20.97 21.93 14.43
N PRO A 54 -20.30 22.56 15.42
CA PRO A 54 -19.08 23.34 15.18
C PRO A 54 -17.86 22.49 14.70
N MET A 55 -18.03 21.18 14.48
CA MET A 55 -17.00 20.31 13.94
C MET A 55 -16.94 20.38 12.42
N ARG A 56 -15.79 20.82 11.90
CA ARG A 56 -15.53 20.84 10.45
C ARG A 56 -15.50 19.41 9.90
N PRO A 57 -16.32 19.07 8.87
CA PRO A 57 -16.33 17.76 8.19
C PRO A 57 -14.94 17.25 7.76
N GLN A 58 -14.05 18.20 7.43
CA GLN A 58 -12.65 17.95 7.07
C GLN A 58 -11.86 17.30 8.21
N ALA A 59 -12.14 17.64 9.47
CA ALA A 59 -11.43 17.12 10.64
C ALA A 59 -11.62 15.60 10.82
N VAL A 60 -12.82 15.08 10.50
CA VAL A 60 -13.13 13.65 10.59
C VAL A 60 -12.43 12.86 9.49
N LEU A 61 -12.41 13.40 8.27
CA LEU A 61 -11.66 12.82 7.15
C LEU A 61 -10.15 12.79 7.44
N THR A 62 -9.59 13.90 7.91
CA THR A 62 -8.16 13.96 8.26
C THR A 62 -7.84 13.02 9.41
N ALA A 63 -8.70 12.93 10.44
CA ALA A 63 -8.51 12.00 11.54
C ALA A 63 -8.51 10.53 11.05
N HIS A 64 -9.42 10.17 10.14
CA HIS A 64 -9.48 8.81 9.60
C HIS A 64 -8.22 8.46 8.80
N VAL A 65 -7.73 9.38 7.97
CA VAL A 65 -6.47 9.19 7.22
C VAL A 65 -5.29 9.06 8.19
N VAL A 66 -5.18 9.96 9.17
CA VAL A 66 -4.11 9.92 10.19
C VAL A 66 -4.13 8.61 10.98
N ILE A 67 -5.31 8.15 11.41
CA ILE A 67 -5.46 6.88 12.13
C ILE A 67 -5.02 5.70 11.26
N ASN A 68 -5.43 5.66 9.99
CA ASN A 68 -5.05 4.57 9.09
C ASN A 68 -3.54 4.58 8.79
N VAL A 69 -2.94 5.75 8.60
CA VAL A 69 -1.49 5.89 8.37
C VAL A 69 -0.70 5.52 9.63
N ALA A 70 -1.14 5.96 10.81
CA ALA A 70 -0.52 5.62 12.09
C ALA A 70 -0.64 4.12 12.40
N ALA A 71 -1.81 3.53 12.17
CA ALA A 71 -2.03 2.09 12.33
C ALA A 71 -1.16 1.29 11.35
N LEU A 72 -1.03 1.74 10.10
CA LEU A 72 -0.15 1.12 9.11
C LEU A 72 1.33 1.20 9.53
N ALA A 73 1.79 2.36 9.98
CA ALA A 73 3.16 2.52 10.47
C ALA A 73 3.44 1.63 11.68
N LEU A 74 2.51 1.58 12.65
CA LEU A 74 2.61 0.72 13.81
C LEU A 74 2.61 -0.76 13.41
N ALA A 75 1.72 -1.18 12.52
CA ALA A 75 1.65 -2.55 12.02
C ALA A 75 2.95 -2.96 11.31
N ALA A 76 3.55 -2.06 10.52
CA ALA A 76 4.82 -2.31 9.86
C ALA A 76 5.96 -2.47 10.87
N VAL A 77 6.06 -1.57 11.87
CA VAL A 77 7.07 -1.67 12.93
C VAL A 77 6.91 -2.96 13.73
N LEU A 78 5.69 -3.32 14.12
CA LEU A 78 5.40 -4.57 14.83
C LEU A 78 5.73 -5.79 13.98
N ALA A 79 5.36 -5.80 12.70
CA ALA A 79 5.68 -6.91 11.79
C ALA A 79 7.19 -7.10 11.65
N LEU A 80 7.94 -6.00 11.51
CA LEU A 80 9.41 -6.04 11.44
C LEU A 80 10.05 -6.48 12.76
N ALA A 81 9.51 -6.03 13.90
CA ALA A 81 9.98 -6.46 15.22
C ALA A 81 9.76 -7.97 15.44
N VAL A 82 8.58 -8.48 15.09
CA VAL A 82 8.27 -9.91 15.17
C VAL A 82 9.14 -10.72 14.20
N ALA A 83 9.34 -10.24 12.96
CA ALA A 83 10.22 -10.89 11.99
C ALA A 83 11.67 -10.97 12.50
N GLY A 84 12.17 -9.91 13.13
CA GLY A 84 13.50 -9.90 13.75
C GLY A 84 13.61 -10.82 14.98
N MET A 85 12.62 -10.78 15.89
CA MET A 85 12.67 -11.54 17.15
C MET A 85 12.39 -13.03 16.98
N VAL A 86 11.42 -13.40 16.15
CA VAL A 86 10.94 -14.79 16.02
C VAL A 86 11.69 -15.52 14.92
N PHE A 87 11.95 -14.84 13.80
CA PHE A 87 12.55 -15.47 12.63
C PHE A 87 14.03 -15.10 12.45
N ALA A 88 14.61 -14.21 13.25
CA ALA A 88 15.99 -13.72 13.05
C ALA A 88 16.23 -13.21 11.62
N THR A 89 15.18 -12.63 11.01
CA THR A 89 15.24 -12.15 9.62
C THR A 89 16.14 -10.91 9.53
N PRO A 90 17.05 -10.85 8.54
CA PRO A 90 17.90 -9.67 8.35
C PRO A 90 17.06 -8.41 8.14
N GLY A 91 17.45 -7.34 8.85
CA GLY A 91 16.88 -6.02 8.64
C GLY A 91 17.21 -5.46 7.25
N PRO A 92 16.54 -4.39 6.81
CA PRO A 92 16.84 -3.77 5.53
C PRO A 92 18.28 -3.28 5.51
N GLY A 93 19.03 -3.63 4.45
CA GLY A 93 20.39 -3.13 4.25
C GLY A 93 20.44 -1.60 4.15
N GLN A 94 19.37 -0.99 3.61
CA GLN A 94 19.19 0.46 3.53
C GLN A 94 17.90 0.91 4.19
N VAL A 95 17.96 1.19 5.50
CA VAL A 95 16.79 1.63 6.31
C VAL A 95 16.14 2.89 5.72
N ALA A 96 16.92 3.89 5.28
CA ALA A 96 16.38 5.12 4.71
C ALA A 96 15.57 4.86 3.43
N THR A 97 16.09 4.01 2.53
CA THR A 97 15.41 3.60 1.30
C THR A 97 14.13 2.82 1.61
N ALA A 98 14.16 1.93 2.60
CA ALA A 98 12.99 1.17 3.04
C ALA A 98 11.87 2.08 3.57
N VAL A 99 12.20 3.04 4.44
CA VAL A 99 11.22 4.00 5.00
C VAL A 99 10.63 4.87 3.90
N LEU A 100 11.47 5.36 2.99
CA LEU A 100 11.03 6.21 1.88
C LEU A 100 10.14 5.44 0.90
N ALA A 101 10.53 4.22 0.51
CA ALA A 101 9.74 3.34 -0.33
C ALA A 101 8.39 2.97 0.31
N PHE A 102 8.39 2.65 1.61
CA PHE A 102 7.17 2.35 2.36
C PHE A 102 6.24 3.56 2.42
N GLY A 103 6.77 4.75 2.74
CA GLY A 103 6.00 5.98 2.82
C GLY A 103 5.38 6.40 1.48
N LEU A 104 6.17 6.36 0.40
CA LEU A 104 5.67 6.67 -0.95
C LEU A 104 4.72 5.59 -1.47
N GLY A 105 4.99 4.32 -1.21
CA GLY A 105 4.10 3.20 -1.53
C GLY A 105 2.76 3.33 -0.84
N ALA A 106 2.77 3.66 0.45
CA ALA A 106 1.57 3.99 1.20
C ALA A 106 0.83 5.18 0.59
N ALA A 107 1.49 6.33 0.41
CA ALA A 107 0.85 7.50 -0.18
C ALA A 107 0.20 7.20 -1.55
N ALA A 108 0.90 6.50 -2.44
CA ALA A 108 0.37 6.13 -3.75
C ALA A 108 -0.88 5.23 -3.63
N MET A 109 -0.82 4.20 -2.79
CA MET A 109 -1.95 3.28 -2.59
C MET A 109 -3.14 3.94 -1.91
N PHE A 110 -2.91 4.80 -0.93
CA PHE A 110 -3.96 5.62 -0.33
C PHE A 110 -4.61 6.53 -1.38
N GLY A 111 -3.84 7.11 -2.30
CA GLY A 111 -4.35 7.84 -3.46
C GLY A 111 -5.32 7.01 -4.32
N VAL A 112 -5.01 5.73 -4.56
CA VAL A 112 -5.89 4.79 -5.29
C VAL A 112 -7.18 4.57 -4.49
N GLY A 113 -7.07 4.32 -3.19
CA GLY A 113 -8.21 4.19 -2.28
C GLY A 113 -9.11 5.42 -2.29
N LEU A 114 -8.54 6.62 -2.25
CA LEU A 114 -9.28 7.88 -2.35
C LEU A 114 -10.00 8.00 -3.70
N LEU A 115 -9.39 7.56 -4.80
CA LEU A 115 -10.02 7.57 -6.13
C LEU A 115 -11.25 6.62 -6.17
N VAL A 116 -11.13 5.44 -5.57
CA VAL A 116 -12.25 4.49 -5.41
C VAL A 116 -13.36 5.13 -4.57
N ALA A 117 -13.01 5.75 -3.44
CA ALA A 117 -13.95 6.47 -2.58
C ALA A 117 -14.65 7.64 -3.28
N ALA A 118 -13.93 8.34 -4.17
CA ALA A 118 -14.47 9.44 -4.95
C ALA A 118 -15.55 8.95 -5.93
N ARG A 119 -15.38 7.76 -6.51
CA ARG A 119 -16.30 7.20 -7.52
C ARG A 119 -17.45 6.40 -6.93
N ALA A 120 -17.24 5.77 -5.78
CA ALA A 120 -18.23 4.92 -5.13
C ALA A 120 -19.27 5.77 -4.36
N ARG A 121 -20.54 5.66 -4.76
CA ARG A 121 -21.67 6.29 -4.05
C ARG A 121 -22.13 5.52 -2.83
N LYS A 122 -21.77 4.23 -2.73
CA LYS A 122 -22.19 3.35 -1.64
C LYS A 122 -21.01 2.61 -1.02
N GLY A 123 -21.03 2.35 0.29
CA GLY A 123 -20.02 1.56 1.00
C GLY A 123 -19.85 0.16 0.40
N ALA A 124 -20.96 -0.51 0.07
CA ALA A 124 -20.94 -1.80 -0.63
C ALA A 124 -20.24 -1.73 -1.99
N THR A 125 -20.51 -0.69 -2.79
CA THR A 125 -19.84 -0.48 -4.09
C THR A 125 -18.35 -0.22 -3.90
N ALA A 126 -17.97 0.58 -2.89
CA ALA A 126 -16.58 0.82 -2.56
C ALA A 126 -15.85 -0.47 -2.17
N ALA A 127 -16.51 -1.35 -1.39
CA ALA A 127 -15.95 -2.64 -0.98
C ALA A 127 -15.72 -3.55 -2.19
N SER A 128 -16.69 -3.66 -3.09
CA SER A 128 -16.56 -4.47 -4.31
C SER A 128 -15.46 -3.94 -5.24
N MET A 129 -15.40 -2.62 -5.46
CA MET A 129 -14.34 -2.00 -6.26
C MET A 129 -12.96 -2.16 -5.63
N GLY A 130 -12.88 -1.99 -4.31
CA GLY A 130 -11.66 -2.19 -3.53
C GLY A 130 -11.12 -3.60 -3.69
N MET A 131 -11.97 -4.61 -3.52
CA MET A 131 -11.57 -6.02 -3.65
C MET A 131 -11.18 -6.38 -5.09
N LEU A 132 -11.89 -5.85 -6.08
CA LEU A 132 -11.56 -6.04 -7.50
C LEU A 132 -10.18 -5.49 -7.87
N LEU A 133 -9.74 -4.40 -7.23
CA LEU A 133 -8.39 -3.86 -7.40
C LEU A 133 -7.35 -4.55 -6.51
N TYR A 134 -7.77 -5.00 -5.33
CA TYR A 134 -6.89 -5.57 -4.31
C TYR A 134 -6.18 -6.84 -4.81
N PHE A 135 -6.92 -7.82 -5.35
CA PHE A 135 -6.32 -9.07 -5.82
C PHE A 135 -5.32 -8.88 -6.99
N PRO A 136 -5.64 -8.14 -8.06
CA PRO A 136 -4.66 -7.83 -9.11
C PRO A 136 -3.43 -7.09 -8.58
N MET A 137 -3.61 -6.15 -7.65
CA MET A 137 -2.49 -5.44 -7.06
C MET A 137 -1.60 -6.36 -6.24
N LEU A 138 -2.16 -7.26 -5.41
CA LEU A 138 -1.38 -8.27 -4.70
C LEU A 138 -0.58 -9.16 -5.65
N PHE A 139 -1.13 -9.43 -6.85
CA PHE A 139 -0.45 -10.26 -7.83
C PHE A 139 0.76 -9.54 -8.40
N LEU A 140 0.58 -8.27 -8.76
CA LEU A 140 1.67 -7.39 -9.20
C LEU A 140 2.67 -7.07 -8.08
N ALA A 141 2.26 -7.16 -6.81
CA ALA A 141 3.14 -7.06 -5.67
C ALA A 141 4.05 -8.28 -5.49
N GLY A 142 3.83 -9.37 -6.24
CA GLY A 142 4.58 -10.61 -6.11
C GLY A 142 4.11 -11.51 -4.96
N MET A 143 2.85 -11.38 -4.49
CA MET A 143 2.32 -12.23 -3.42
C MET A 143 2.34 -13.73 -3.74
N TRP A 144 2.07 -14.09 -4.99
CA TRP A 144 2.14 -15.48 -5.45
C TRP A 144 3.46 -15.85 -6.12
N THR A 145 4.23 -14.85 -6.58
CA THR A 145 5.53 -15.04 -7.23
C THR A 145 6.54 -14.03 -6.68
N PRO A 146 7.09 -14.25 -5.47
CA PRO A 146 7.95 -13.26 -4.84
C PRO A 146 9.37 -13.30 -5.42
N GLY A 147 10.01 -12.12 -5.52
CA GLY A 147 11.41 -11.97 -5.93
C GLY A 147 11.77 -12.72 -7.23
N PRO A 148 12.76 -13.62 -7.22
CA PRO A 148 13.28 -14.29 -8.43
C PRO A 148 12.29 -15.26 -9.09
N ALA A 149 11.21 -15.64 -8.40
CA ALA A 149 10.15 -16.46 -8.99
C ALA A 149 9.20 -15.66 -9.92
N MET A 150 9.31 -14.32 -9.93
CA MET A 150 8.47 -13.46 -10.74
C MET A 150 8.90 -13.45 -12.22
N PRO A 151 8.00 -13.74 -13.18
CA PRO A 151 8.33 -13.66 -14.60
C PRO A 151 8.71 -12.23 -15.00
N ALA A 152 9.73 -12.08 -15.85
CA ALA A 152 10.26 -10.77 -16.25
C ALA A 152 9.19 -9.83 -16.84
N ALA A 153 8.26 -10.36 -17.63
CA ALA A 153 7.15 -9.59 -18.20
C ALA A 153 6.22 -9.01 -17.11
N VAL A 154 5.92 -9.80 -16.07
CA VAL A 154 5.07 -9.36 -14.96
C VAL A 154 5.80 -8.35 -14.10
N ALA A 155 7.10 -8.57 -13.84
CA ALA A 155 7.93 -7.61 -13.10
C ALA A 155 8.03 -6.25 -13.82
N ALA A 156 8.13 -6.25 -15.14
CA ALA A 156 8.14 -5.03 -15.95
C ALA A 156 6.83 -4.25 -15.83
N VAL A 157 5.68 -4.92 -15.90
CA VAL A 157 4.36 -4.27 -15.71
C VAL A 157 4.20 -3.79 -14.27
N ALA A 158 4.59 -4.62 -13.30
CA ALA A 158 4.51 -4.30 -11.88
C ALA A 158 5.31 -3.04 -11.52
N ALA A 159 6.45 -2.79 -12.17
CA ALA A 159 7.28 -1.61 -11.94
C ALA A 159 6.56 -0.28 -12.23
N TRP A 160 5.51 -0.28 -13.05
CA TRP A 160 4.69 0.89 -13.34
C TRP A 160 3.46 1.03 -12.45
N THR A 161 3.14 -0.01 -11.68
CA THR A 161 1.98 -0.01 -10.78
C THR A 161 2.37 0.47 -9.39
N PRO A 162 1.48 1.14 -8.64
CA PRO A 162 1.84 1.71 -7.34
C PRO A 162 2.25 0.62 -6.34
N LEU A 163 1.55 -0.52 -6.32
CA LEU A 163 1.90 -1.60 -5.39
C LEU A 163 3.13 -2.39 -5.85
N GLY A 164 3.25 -2.68 -7.15
CA GLY A 164 4.42 -3.40 -7.68
C GLY A 164 5.72 -2.60 -7.56
N ALA A 165 5.68 -1.28 -7.84
CA ALA A 165 6.82 -0.38 -7.64
C ALA A 165 7.20 -0.29 -6.15
N ALA A 166 6.22 -0.23 -5.25
CA ALA A 166 6.47 -0.26 -3.80
C ALA A 166 7.16 -1.55 -3.36
N THR A 167 6.66 -2.71 -3.79
CA THR A 167 7.31 -3.99 -3.46
C THR A 167 8.73 -4.06 -4.00
N GLN A 168 8.95 -3.69 -5.27
CA GLN A 168 10.30 -3.71 -5.86
C GLN A 168 11.27 -2.77 -5.15
N ALA A 169 10.82 -1.56 -4.78
CA ALA A 169 11.65 -0.62 -4.02
C ALA A 169 11.97 -1.13 -2.60
N LEU A 170 11.00 -1.78 -1.94
CA LEU A 170 11.23 -2.46 -0.66
C LEU A 170 12.18 -3.64 -0.83
N THR A 171 12.01 -4.48 -1.85
CA THR A 171 12.93 -5.60 -2.14
C THR A 171 14.35 -5.10 -2.38
N ALA A 172 14.53 -4.01 -3.14
CA ALA A 172 15.83 -3.38 -3.33
C ALA A 172 16.44 -2.93 -1.99
N ALA A 173 15.66 -2.29 -1.11
CA ALA A 173 16.16 -1.86 0.20
C ALA A 173 16.61 -2.99 1.14
N TRP A 174 16.10 -4.22 0.93
CA TRP A 174 16.49 -5.41 1.71
C TRP A 174 17.65 -6.18 1.11
N PHE A 175 17.63 -6.38 -0.21
CA PHE A 175 18.48 -7.38 -0.87
C PHE A 175 19.46 -6.79 -1.88
N THR A 176 19.46 -5.48 -2.09
CA THR A 176 20.32 -4.85 -3.11
C THR A 176 20.94 -3.57 -2.58
N ASP A 177 22.19 -3.31 -2.92
CA ASP A 177 22.85 -2.05 -2.57
C ASP A 177 22.46 -0.90 -3.53
N SER A 178 21.64 -1.17 -4.54
CA SER A 178 21.21 -0.18 -5.53
C SER A 178 20.05 0.68 -5.02
N PHE A 179 20.15 1.99 -5.23
CA PHE A 179 19.06 2.91 -4.97
C PHE A 179 17.96 2.78 -6.05
N PRO A 180 16.70 2.44 -5.70
CA PRO A 180 15.62 2.16 -6.66
C PRO A 180 14.98 3.45 -7.20
N ALA A 181 15.76 4.31 -7.88
CA ALA A 181 15.32 5.63 -8.32
C ALA A 181 14.05 5.59 -9.20
N LEU A 182 13.98 4.63 -10.14
CA LEU A 182 12.85 4.50 -11.05
C LEU A 182 11.53 4.25 -10.28
N GLN A 183 11.53 3.27 -9.37
CA GLN A 183 10.35 2.91 -8.59
C GLN A 183 9.90 4.06 -7.71
N LEU A 184 10.83 4.78 -7.10
CA LEU A 184 10.53 5.95 -6.27
C LEU A 184 9.92 7.10 -7.09
N ILE A 185 10.44 7.34 -8.31
CA ILE A 185 9.87 8.32 -9.24
C ILE A 185 8.46 7.92 -9.68
N VAL A 186 8.24 6.64 -9.99
CA VAL A 186 6.91 6.12 -10.36
C VAL A 186 5.93 6.31 -9.21
N LEU A 187 6.31 5.99 -7.98
CA LEU A 187 5.47 6.19 -6.80
C LEU A 187 5.16 7.66 -6.56
N ALA A 188 6.15 8.54 -6.67
CA ALA A 188 5.96 9.98 -6.56
C ALA A 188 5.01 10.50 -7.66
N GLY A 189 5.17 10.00 -8.90
CA GLY A 189 4.27 10.30 -10.01
C GLY A 189 2.83 9.90 -9.72
N TRP A 190 2.60 8.69 -9.19
CA TRP A 190 1.28 8.25 -8.76
C TRP A 190 0.69 9.14 -7.67
N VAL A 191 1.47 9.55 -6.67
CA VAL A 191 1.00 10.48 -5.63
C VAL A 191 0.58 11.81 -6.24
N VAL A 192 1.43 12.41 -7.08
CA VAL A 192 1.18 13.69 -7.74
C VAL A 192 -0.03 13.64 -8.67
N VAL A 193 -0.33 12.48 -9.27
CA VAL A 193 -1.49 12.32 -10.18
C VAL A 193 -2.77 11.99 -9.42
N LEU A 194 -2.73 11.04 -8.48
CA LEU A 194 -3.92 10.52 -7.80
C LEU A 194 -4.54 11.52 -6.84
N TYR A 195 -3.75 12.27 -6.09
CA TYR A 195 -4.29 13.20 -5.10
C TYR A 195 -5.08 14.36 -5.76
N PRO A 196 -4.58 15.04 -6.81
CA PRO A 196 -5.36 16.03 -7.53
C PRO A 196 -6.58 15.45 -8.24
N LEU A 197 -6.46 14.25 -8.84
CA LEU A 197 -7.60 13.57 -9.48
C LEU A 197 -8.68 13.23 -8.46
N ALA A 198 -8.30 12.67 -7.32
CA ALA A 198 -9.21 12.37 -6.22
C ALA A 198 -9.87 13.67 -5.72
N ALA A 199 -9.12 14.74 -5.49
CA ALA A 199 -9.66 16.03 -5.05
C ALA A 199 -10.68 16.61 -6.06
N ARG A 200 -10.41 16.51 -7.37
CA ARG A 200 -11.33 16.98 -8.42
C ARG A 200 -12.60 16.14 -8.54
N LEU A 201 -12.48 14.81 -8.38
CA LEU A 201 -13.61 13.89 -8.45
C LEU A 201 -14.43 13.88 -7.16
N PHE A 202 -13.83 14.25 -6.03
CA PHE A 202 -14.50 14.43 -4.74
C PHE A 202 -15.30 15.74 -4.73
N ARG A 203 -16.25 15.90 -5.66
CA ARG A 203 -17.22 17.00 -5.63
C ARG A 203 -18.25 16.71 -4.54
N TRP A 204 -18.36 17.62 -3.58
CA TRP A 204 -19.33 17.57 -2.48
C TRP A 204 -20.72 17.91 -3.03
N SER A 205 -21.37 16.92 -3.65
CA SER A 205 -22.82 16.92 -3.89
C SER A 205 -23.51 16.05 -2.85
#